data_AF-A0AAV8Z1H0-F1
#
_entry.id   AF-A0AAV8Z1H0-F1
#
_cell.length_a   1.000
_cell.length_b   1.000
_cell.length_c   1.000
_cell.angle_alpha   90.00
_cell.angle_beta   90.00
_cell.angle_gamma   90.00
#
_symmetry.space_group_name_H-M   'P 1'
#
loop_
_entity.id
_entity.type
_entity.pdbx_description
1 polymer ?
#
loop_
_entity_poly.entity_id
_entity_poly.type
_entity_poly.pdbx_seq_one_letter_code
_entity_poly.pdbx_strand_id
1 'polypeptide(L)'
;MAAQFSNEEYTDMILVYGFCEGNARLSVRVYGERFPNRRMPNHTTFTAVVRGLRETGRFAARTADYGRNRFVRTADVEEKFWLALKQIQN
;
A
#
# COMPACT_ATOMS: atom_id res chain seq x y z
N MET A 1 -1.80 8.29 -15.57
CA MET A 1 -0.86 7.64 -14.62
C MET A 1 -0.47 8.66 -13.58
N ALA A 2 -0.76 8.44 -12.29
CA ALA A 2 -0.20 9.30 -11.25
C ALA A 2 1.31 9.03 -11.18
N ALA A 3 2.14 10.04 -11.44
CA ALA A 3 3.58 9.89 -11.34
C ALA A 3 3.94 9.44 -9.91
N GLN A 4 4.84 8.48 -9.75
CA GLN A 4 5.29 8.08 -8.41
C GLN A 4 6.16 9.20 -7.80
N PHE A 5 6.16 9.35 -6.48
CA PHE A 5 7.08 10.26 -5.81
C PHE A 5 8.51 9.72 -5.89
N SER A 6 9.51 10.58 -5.78
CA SER A 6 10.90 10.15 -5.68
C SER A 6 11.20 9.53 -4.31
N ASN A 7 12.30 8.79 -4.18
CA ASN A 7 12.71 8.24 -2.87
C ASN A 7 13.02 9.35 -1.86
N GLU A 8 13.50 10.51 -2.31
CA GLU A 8 13.74 11.68 -1.47
C GLU A 8 12.40 12.20 -0.91
N GLU A 9 11.41 12.40 -1.79
CA GLU A 9 10.07 12.84 -1.37
C GLU A 9 9.43 11.82 -0.41
N TYR A 10 9.57 10.52 -0.65
CA TYR A 10 9.06 9.50 0.27
C TYR A 10 9.76 9.53 1.64
N THR A 11 11.06 9.78 1.67
CA THR A 11 11.82 9.90 2.92
C THR A 11 11.33 11.11 3.70
N ASP A 12 11.20 12.27 3.05
CA ASP A 12 10.70 13.48 3.67
C ASP A 12 9.25 13.33 4.17
N MET A 13 8.42 12.59 3.46
CA MET A 13 7.06 12.25 3.92
C MET A 13 7.09 11.49 5.24
N ILE A 14 7.96 10.49 5.39
CA ILE A 14 8.06 9.71 6.63
C ILE A 14 8.55 10.58 7.78
N LEU A 15 9.56 11.43 7.53
CA LEU A 15 10.08 12.35 8.54
C LEU A 15 9.00 13.31 9.04
N VAL A 16 8.23 13.90 8.13
CA VAL A 16 7.10 14.76 8.50
C VAL A 16 5.99 13.97 9.21
N TYR A 17 5.70 12.75 8.77
CA TYR A 17 4.70 11.90 9.42
C TYR A 17 5.07 11.51 10.85
N GLY A 18 6.34 11.17 11.07
CA GLY A 18 6.87 10.92 12.41
C GLY A 18 6.85 12.18 13.29
N PHE A 19 7.23 13.34 12.72
CA PHE A 19 7.16 14.63 13.41
C PHE A 19 5.72 15.00 13.83
N CYS A 20 4.73 14.64 13.03
CA CYS A 20 3.32 14.84 13.34
C CYS A 20 2.71 13.72 14.19
N GLU A 21 3.52 12.90 14.86
CA GLU A 21 3.07 11.79 15.72
C GLU A 21 2.12 10.80 15.02
N GLY A 22 2.30 10.61 13.71
CA GLY A 22 1.45 9.74 12.90
C GLY A 22 0.12 10.37 12.47
N ASN A 23 -0.09 11.68 12.66
CA ASN A 23 -1.28 12.36 12.15
C ASN A 23 -1.13 12.75 10.68
N ALA A 24 -1.64 11.88 9.78
CA ALA A 24 -1.52 12.06 8.34
C ALA A 24 -2.10 13.38 7.80
N ARG A 25 -3.18 13.90 8.39
CA ARG A 25 -3.82 15.15 7.92
C ARG A 25 -2.98 16.37 8.31
N LEU A 26 -2.41 16.35 9.51
CA LEU A 26 -1.45 17.38 9.93
C LEU A 26 -0.20 17.31 9.06
N SER A 27 0.29 16.12 8.75
CA SER A 27 1.47 15.91 7.90
C SER A 27 1.32 16.51 6.51
N VAL A 28 0.15 16.45 5.89
CA VAL A 28 -0.11 17.10 4.59
C VAL A 28 0.17 18.61 4.69
N ARG A 29 -0.33 19.28 5.73
CA ARG A 29 -0.15 20.72 5.92
C ARG A 29 1.32 21.06 6.15
N VAL A 30 1.96 20.37 7.09
CA VAL A 30 3.38 20.58 7.44
C VAL A 30 4.30 20.29 6.24
N TYR A 31 3.99 19.27 5.43
CA TYR A 31 4.76 18.94 4.23
C TYR A 31 4.66 20.05 3.19
N GLY A 32 3.46 20.59 2.94
CA GLY A 32 3.28 21.71 2.01
C GLY A 32 3.97 23.00 2.48
N GLU A 33 3.98 23.26 3.79
CA GLU A 33 4.70 24.40 4.37
C GLU A 33 6.22 24.24 4.25
N ARG A 34 6.77 23.03 4.45
CA ARG A 34 8.21 22.77 4.32
C ARG A 34 8.68 22.72 2.86
N PHE A 35 7.84 22.24 1.94
CA PHE A 35 8.22 21.99 0.55
C PHE A 35 7.23 22.63 -0.43
N PRO A 36 7.16 23.97 -0.50
CA PRO A 36 6.13 24.67 -1.27
C PRO A 36 6.20 24.44 -2.79
N ASN A 37 7.39 24.09 -3.31
CA ASN A 37 7.61 23.85 -4.74
C ASN A 37 7.43 22.36 -5.14
N ARG A 38 7.12 21.47 -4.20
CA ARG A 38 6.96 20.04 -4.45
C ARG A 38 5.49 19.67 -4.64
N ARG A 39 5.26 18.51 -5.25
CA ARG A 39 3.91 17.97 -5.38
C ARG A 39 3.34 17.61 -4.00
N MET A 40 2.11 18.03 -3.74
CA MET A 40 1.43 17.74 -2.48
C MET A 40 1.02 16.26 -2.40
N PRO A 41 1.46 15.50 -1.38
CA PRO A 41 0.96 14.16 -1.12
C PRO A 41 -0.45 14.18 -0.56
N ASN A 42 -1.17 13.07 -0.75
CA ASN A 42 -2.44 12.84 -0.05
C ASN A 42 -2.15 12.29 1.36
N HIS A 43 -3.06 12.48 2.31
CA HIS A 43 -2.93 11.93 3.66
C HIS A 43 -2.75 10.40 3.65
N THR A 44 -3.42 9.69 2.74
CA THR A 44 -3.27 8.24 2.60
C THR A 44 -1.88 7.82 2.11
N THR A 45 -1.16 8.70 1.42
CA THR A 45 0.20 8.43 0.93
C THR A 45 1.16 8.21 2.10
N PHE A 46 1.10 9.05 3.13
CA PHE A 46 1.94 8.89 4.33
C PHE A 46 1.79 7.52 4.99
N THR A 47 0.53 7.11 5.20
CA THR A 47 0.23 5.79 5.78
C THR A 47 0.66 4.65 4.87
N ALA A 48 0.48 4.79 3.55
CA ALA A 48 0.85 3.77 2.58
C ALA A 48 2.37 3.56 2.52
N VAL A 49 3.14 4.63 2.59
CA VAL A 49 4.61 4.59 2.58
C VAL A 49 5.15 3.86 3.81
N VAL A 50 4.68 4.22 5.01
CA VAL A 50 5.10 3.55 6.25
C VAL A 50 4.68 2.08 6.25
N ARG A 51 3.47 1.79 5.77
CA ARG A 51 2.99 0.41 5.63
C ARG A 51 3.84 -0.39 4.66
N GLY A 52 4.13 0.14 3.47
CA GLY A 52 4.96 -0.51 2.47
C GLY A 52 6.37 -0.83 2.99
N LEU A 53 6.97 0.09 3.75
CA LEU A 53 8.26 -0.16 4.39
C LEU A 53 8.19 -1.26 5.45
N ARG A 54 7.14 -1.29 6.28
CA ARG A 54 6.98 -2.33 7.30
C ARG A 54 6.70 -3.71 6.72
N GLU A 55 5.90 -3.78 5.66
CA GLU A 55 5.48 -5.05 5.05
C GLU A 55 6.50 -5.59 4.05
N THR A 56 7.16 -4.72 3.27
CA THR A 56 7.99 -5.13 2.12
C THR A 56 9.39 -4.50 2.08
N GLY A 57 9.67 -3.51 2.95
CA GLY A 57 10.93 -2.77 2.93
C GLY A 57 11.10 -1.82 1.73
N ARG A 58 10.01 -1.44 1.05
CA ARG A 58 10.06 -0.58 -0.16
C ARG A 58 9.07 0.58 -0.08
N PHE A 59 9.44 1.74 -0.63
CA PHE A 59 8.60 2.95 -0.64
C PHE A 59 7.40 2.86 -1.59
N ALA A 60 7.57 2.17 -2.72
CA ALA A 60 6.52 1.94 -3.69
C ALA A 60 6.10 0.47 -3.64
N ALA A 61 4.82 0.22 -3.40
CA ALA A 61 4.19 -1.00 -3.87
C ALA A 61 4.01 -0.83 -5.39
N ARG A 62 4.54 -1.76 -6.18
CA ARG A 62 4.29 -1.79 -7.61
C ARG A 62 2.78 -1.90 -7.81
N THR A 63 2.24 -1.33 -8.88
CA THR A 63 0.82 -1.50 -9.22
C THR A 63 0.41 -2.98 -9.28
N ALA A 64 1.37 -3.89 -9.51
CA ALA A 64 1.22 -5.34 -9.40
C ALA A 64 0.87 -5.83 -7.98
N ASP A 65 1.37 -5.15 -6.93
CA ASP A 65 1.15 -5.50 -5.52
C ASP A 65 -0.23 -5.05 -5.02
N TYR A 66 -0.82 -4.05 -5.68
CA TYR A 66 -2.19 -3.57 -5.43
C TYR A 66 -3.27 -4.33 -6.22
N GLY A 67 -2.88 -5.36 -6.98
CA GLY A 67 -3.82 -6.28 -7.59
C GLY A 67 -4.55 -7.05 -6.49
N ARG A 68 -5.76 -6.59 -6.13
CA ARG A 68 -6.72 -7.41 -5.38
C ARG A 68 -6.77 -8.75 -6.10
N ASN A 69 -6.23 -9.81 -5.49
CA ASN A 69 -6.10 -11.12 -6.09
C ASN A 69 -7.51 -11.61 -6.46
N ARG A 70 -7.97 -11.32 -7.68
CA ARG A 70 -9.32 -11.67 -8.19
C ARG A 70 -9.43 -13.17 -8.48
N PHE A 71 -8.41 -13.95 -8.14
CA PHE A 71 -8.34 -15.38 -8.36
C PHE A 71 -9.15 -16.23 -7.36
N VAL A 72 -10.01 -15.60 -6.52
CA VAL A 72 -10.99 -16.32 -5.66
C VAL A 72 -12.25 -16.74 -6.45
N ARG A 73 -12.23 -16.71 -7.79
CA ARG A 73 -13.21 -17.42 -8.62
C ARG A 73 -12.54 -18.67 -9.18
N THR A 74 -12.26 -19.59 -8.28
CA THR A 74 -11.49 -20.78 -8.56
C THR A 74 -12.46 -21.90 -8.92
N ALA A 75 -12.69 -22.12 -10.22
CA ALA A 75 -13.28 -23.37 -10.69
C ALA A 75 -12.46 -24.59 -10.19
N ASP A 76 -11.14 -24.41 -10.01
CA ASP A 76 -10.25 -25.44 -9.45
C ASP A 76 -10.46 -25.74 -7.95
N VAL A 77 -11.10 -24.85 -7.16
CA VAL A 77 -11.36 -25.13 -5.73
C VAL A 77 -12.59 -26.02 -5.60
N GLU A 78 -13.63 -25.80 -6.39
CA GLU A 78 -14.81 -26.66 -6.39
C GLU A 78 -14.47 -28.08 -6.85
N GLU A 79 -13.66 -28.23 -7.91
CA GLU A 79 -13.27 -29.56 -8.40
C GLU A 79 -12.48 -30.35 -7.35
N LYS A 80 -11.57 -29.68 -6.62
CA LYS A 80 -10.82 -30.29 -5.52
C LYS A 80 -11.71 -30.62 -4.31
N PHE A 81 -12.72 -29.80 -4.02
CA PHE A 81 -13.70 -30.10 -2.98
C PHE A 81 -14.55 -31.33 -3.34
N TRP A 82 -15.01 -31.44 -4.59
CA TRP A 82 -15.80 -32.58 -5.07
C TRP A 82 -15.00 -33.89 -5.11
N LEU A 83 -13.71 -33.82 -5.50
CA LEU A 83 -12.81 -34.97 -5.43
C LEU A 83 -12.60 -35.47 -3.99
N ALA A 84 -12.41 -34.55 -3.04
CA ALA A 84 -12.22 -34.89 -1.63
C ALA A 84 -13.47 -35.55 -1.01
N LEU A 85 -14.67 -35.08 -1.35
CA LEU A 85 -15.91 -35.69 -0.84
C LEU A 85 -16.17 -37.10 -1.39
N LYS A 86 -15.81 -37.35 -2.65
CA LYS A 86 -15.91 -38.71 -3.24
C LYS A 86 -15.05 -39.74 -2.53
N GLN A 87 -13.96 -39.31 -1.89
CA GLN A 87 -13.01 -40.20 -1.24
C GLN A 87 -13.41 -40.58 0.20
N ILE A 88 -14.36 -39.86 0.80
CA ILE A 88 -14.87 -40.11 2.16
C ILE A 88 -16.09 -41.05 2.15
N GLN A 89 -16.75 -41.23 1.00
CA GLN A 89 -17.96 -42.05 0.84
C GLN A 89 -17.69 -43.49 0.37
N ASN A 90 -16.43 -43.95 0.39
CA ASN A 90 -16.03 -45.30 -0.01
C ASN A 90 -15.20 -45.99 1.08
#